data_AF-A0A3M1XRP1-F1
#
_entry.id   AF-A0A3M1XRP1-F1
#
_cell.length_a   1.000
_cell.length_b   1.000
_cell.length_c   1.000
_cell.angle_alpha   90.00
_cell.angle_beta   90.00
_cell.angle_gamma   90.00
#
_symmetry.space_group_name_H-M   'P 1'
#
loop_
_entity.id
_entity.type
_entity.pdbx_description
1 polymer ?
#
loop_
_entity_poly.entity_id
_entity_poly.type
_entity_poly.pdbx_seq_one_letter_code
_entity_poly.pdbx_strand_id
1 'polypeptide(L)'
;MLERQGKVGAKLPDEQLKQTFHRQINQVKRILALKKIPVQFVEYERCIEDPAVVARELREFFLTDLNVEGMISVVDPSLWRQRTSKEGETGEELKG
;
A
#
# COMPACT_ATOMS: atom_id res chain seq x y z
N MET A 1 10.46 3.61 6.53
CA MET A 1 9.59 4.81 6.46
C MET A 1 9.74 5.70 7.70
N LEU A 2 9.68 5.17 8.94
CA LEU A 2 9.84 5.94 10.19
C LEU A 2 11.27 6.45 10.42
N GLU A 3 12.28 5.62 10.16
CA GLU A 3 13.69 6.02 10.22
C GLU A 3 14.02 7.13 9.21
N ARG A 4 13.46 7.04 7.99
CA ARG A 4 13.58 8.07 6.96
C ARG A 4 12.93 9.41 7.34
N GLN A 5 12.09 9.44 8.38
CA GLN A 5 11.44 10.64 8.91
C GLN A 5 12.02 11.11 10.26
N GLY A 6 13.11 10.50 10.75
CA GLY A 6 13.71 10.83 12.04
C GLY A 6 12.81 10.55 13.25
N LYS A 7 11.77 9.72 13.06
CA LYS A 7 10.80 9.40 14.11
C LYS A 7 11.12 8.03 14.69
N VAL A 8 11.34 7.98 16.00
CA VAL A 8 11.42 6.73 16.75
C VAL A 8 10.01 6.15 16.80
N GLY A 9 9.80 5.01 16.15
CA GLY A 9 8.55 4.28 16.23
C GLY A 9 8.25 3.90 17.68
N ALA A 10 6.97 3.88 18.06
CA ALA A 10 6.59 3.30 19.34
C ALA A 10 7.07 1.84 19.38
N LYS A 11 7.70 1.41 20.49
CA LYS A 11 8.09 0.01 20.73
C LYS A 11 6.83 -0.83 20.99
N LEU A 12 6.04 -1.05 19.94
CA LEU A 12 4.87 -1.93 19.96
C LEU A 12 5.24 -3.25 19.29
N PRO A 13 4.81 -4.40 19.84
CA PRO A 13 4.89 -5.67 19.13
C PRO A 13 4.12 -5.60 17.80
N ASP A 14 4.65 -6.24 16.76
CA ASP A 14 4.07 -6.23 15.41
C ASP A 14 2.59 -6.62 15.38
N GLU A 15 2.18 -7.60 16.18
CA GLU A 15 0.78 -8.02 16.28
C GLU A 15 -0.12 -6.92 16.86
N GLN A 16 0.36 -6.17 17.87
CA GLN A 16 -0.39 -5.04 18.42
C GLN A 16 -0.47 -3.89 17.42
N LEU A 17 0.61 -3.67 16.67
CA LEU A 17 0.66 -2.66 15.62
C LEU A 17 -0.33 -2.99 14.49
N LYS A 18 -0.34 -4.24 14.03
CA LYS A 18 -1.27 -4.77 13.01
C LYS A 18 -2.73 -4.61 13.44
N GLN A 19 -3.06 -5.01 14.67
CA GLN A 19 -4.42 -4.85 15.21
C GLN A 19 -4.85 -3.37 15.27
N THR A 20 -3.92 -2.48 15.66
CA THR A 20 -4.17 -1.04 15.70
C THR A 20 -4.46 -0.48 14.31
N PHE A 21 -3.64 -0.82 13.31
CA PHE A 21 -3.87 -0.41 11.93
C PHE A 21 -5.19 -0.94 11.35
N HIS A 22 -5.51 -2.21 11.61
CA HIS A 22 -6.81 -2.78 11.20
C HIS A 22 -7.99 -1.99 11.78
N ARG A 23 -7.92 -1.63 13.07
CA ARG A 23 -8.97 -0.83 13.71
C ARG A 23 -9.11 0.54 13.06
N GLN A 24 -7.99 1.21 12.79
CA GLN A 24 -7.98 2.53 12.16
C GLN A 24 -8.53 2.49 10.73
N ILE A 25 -8.13 1.52 9.91
CA ILE A 25 -8.66 1.35 8.55
C ILE A 25 -10.18 1.13 8.59
N ASN A 26 -10.67 0.28 9.49
CA ASN A 26 -12.10 0.04 9.64
C ASN A 26 -12.87 1.30 10.07
N GLN A 27 -12.28 2.11 10.96
CA GLN A 27 -12.85 3.39 11.35
C GLN A 27 -12.94 4.36 10.16
N VAL A 28 -11.87 4.48 9.36
CA VAL A 28 -11.85 5.34 8.17
C VAL A 28 -12.91 4.88 7.16
N LYS A 29 -12.99 3.58 6.87
CA LYS A 29 -14.01 3.01 5.97
C LYS A 29 -15.45 3.36 6.43
N ARG A 30 -15.72 3.26 7.73
CA ARG A 30 -17.02 3.66 8.30
C ARG A 30 -17.30 5.15 8.12
N ILE A 31 -16.32 6.02 8.37
CA ILE A 31 -16.48 7.47 8.21
C ILE A 31 -16.77 7.83 6.75
N LEU A 32 -16.03 7.24 5.80
CA LEU A 32 -16.23 7.46 4.37
C LEU A 32 -17.65 7.04 3.94
N ALA A 33 -18.11 5.88 4.39
CA ALA A 33 -19.47 5.39 4.12
C ALA A 33 -20.55 6.29 4.74
N LEU A 34 -20.40 6.68 6.00
CA LEU A 34 -21.34 7.57 6.70
C LEU A 34 -21.46 8.94 6.02
N LYS A 35 -20.33 9.48 5.54
CA LYS A 35 -20.29 10.74 4.80
C LYS A 35 -20.71 10.60 3.34
N LYS A 36 -21.05 9.38 2.87
CA LYS A 36 -21.41 9.07 1.49
C LYS A 36 -20.35 9.54 0.48
N ILE A 37 -19.09 9.48 0.87
CA ILE A 37 -17.97 9.81 -0.02
C ILE A 37 -17.77 8.60 -0.92
N PRO A 38 -17.81 8.75 -2.26
CA PRO A 38 -17.47 7.67 -3.18
C PRO A 38 -16.03 7.21 -2.95
N VAL A 39 -15.80 5.90 -2.93
CA VAL A 39 -14.47 5.32 -2.73
C VAL A 39 -14.28 4.18 -3.72
N GLN A 40 -13.22 4.25 -4.51
CA GLN A 40 -12.76 3.11 -5.31
C GLN A 40 -11.63 2.41 -4.55
N PHE A 41 -11.86 1.14 -4.19
CA PHE A 41 -10.79 0.28 -3.65
C PHE A 41 -10.06 -0.37 -4.81
N VAL A 42 -8.74 -0.31 -4.78
CA VAL A 42 -7.88 -0.92 -5.79
C VAL A 42 -6.90 -1.85 -5.10
N GLU A 43 -6.80 -3.07 -5.61
CA GLU A 43 -5.87 -4.06 -5.11
C GLU A 43 -4.48 -3.83 -5.69
N TYR A 44 -3.47 -3.91 -4.83
CA TYR A 44 -2.08 -3.67 -5.21
C TYR A 44 -1.59 -4.63 -6.30
N GLU A 45 -1.96 -5.91 -6.19
CA GLU A 45 -1.63 -6.95 -7.19
C GLU A 45 -2.15 -6.56 -8.56
N ARG A 46 -3.40 -6.11 -8.64
CA ARG A 46 -4.01 -5.65 -9.88
C ARG A 46 -3.37 -4.39 -10.46
N CYS A 47 -2.87 -3.49 -9.62
CA CYS A 47 -2.09 -2.34 -10.09
C CYS A 47 -0.81 -2.76 -10.82
N ILE A 48 -0.24 -3.92 -10.48
CA ILE A 48 1.00 -4.42 -11.09
C ILE A 48 0.70 -5.30 -12.29
N GLU A 49 -0.27 -6.21 -12.16
CA GLU A 49 -0.61 -7.17 -13.21
C GLU A 49 -1.31 -6.48 -14.39
N ASP A 50 -2.28 -5.61 -14.10
CA ASP A 50 -3.14 -4.97 -15.09
C ASP A 50 -3.21 -3.43 -14.90
N PRO A 51 -2.08 -2.71 -14.95
CA PRO A 51 -2.04 -1.27 -14.70
C PRO A 51 -2.94 -0.48 -15.65
N ALA A 52 -3.11 -0.94 -16.89
CA ALA A 52 -3.95 -0.31 -17.89
C ALA A 52 -5.45 -0.41 -17.57
N VAL A 53 -5.89 -1.50 -16.93
CA VAL A 53 -7.30 -1.66 -16.52
C VAL A 53 -7.58 -0.76 -15.33
N VAL A 54 -6.70 -0.81 -14.31
CA VAL A 54 -6.81 0.04 -13.12
C VAL A 54 -6.79 1.53 -13.48
N ALA A 55 -5.89 1.98 -14.35
CA ALA A 55 -5.79 3.39 -14.73
C ALA A 55 -7.05 3.89 -15.44
N ARG A 56 -7.70 3.05 -16.27
CA ARG A 56 -8.97 3.39 -16.91
C ARG A 56 -10.13 3.49 -15.92
N GLU A 57 -10.24 2.54 -15.00
CA GLU A 57 -11.26 2.60 -13.94
C GLU A 57 -11.09 3.83 -13.05
N LEU A 58 -9.85 4.21 -12.73
CA LEU A 58 -9.60 5.42 -11.96
C LEU A 58 -10.01 6.68 -12.75
N ARG A 59 -9.69 6.75 -14.05
CA ARG A 59 -10.14 7.85 -14.90
C ARG A 59 -11.67 7.96 -14.92
N GLU A 60 -12.37 6.84 -15.05
CA GLU A 60 -13.83 6.78 -15.00
C GLU A 60 -14.38 7.19 -13.63
N PHE A 61 -13.76 6.71 -12.55
CA PHE A 61 -14.17 7.03 -11.18
C PHE A 61 -14.01 8.51 -10.83
N PHE A 62 -12.88 9.13 -11.23
CA PHE A 62 -12.60 10.53 -10.94
C PHE A 62 -13.32 11.51 -11.89
N LEU A 63 -13.97 11.02 -12.96
CA LEU A 63 -14.67 11.82 -13.96
C LEU A 63 -13.82 12.99 -14.49
N THR A 64 -12.52 12.80 -14.56
CA THR A 64 -11.53 13.80 -14.97
C THR A 64 -10.62 13.22 -16.03
N ASP A 65 -9.94 14.10 -16.76
CA ASP A 65 -8.93 13.67 -17.73
C ASP A 65 -7.62 13.32 -17.00
N LEU A 66 -7.48 12.05 -16.65
CA LEU A 66 -6.23 11.49 -16.15
C LEU A 66 -5.37 11.00 -17.32
N ASN A 67 -4.08 11.31 -17.28
CA ASN A 67 -3.10 10.77 -18.21
C ASN A 67 -2.87 9.28 -17.95
N VAL A 68 -3.70 8.42 -18.56
CA VAL A 68 -3.66 6.96 -18.42
C VAL A 68 -2.30 6.39 -18.81
N GLU A 69 -1.71 6.86 -19.92
CA GLU A 69 -0.40 6.38 -20.38
C GLU A 69 0.70 6.73 -19.37
N GLY A 70 0.67 7.96 -18.82
CA GLY A 70 1.56 8.37 -17.76
C GLY A 70 1.44 7.50 -16.51
N MET A 71 0.21 7.17 -16.10
CA MET A 71 -0.05 6.30 -14.95
C MET A 71 0.47 4.88 -15.17
N ILE A 72 0.34 4.32 -16.37
CA ILE A 72 0.86 2.98 -16.71
C ILE A 72 2.39 3.00 -16.69
N SER A 73 3.01 4.03 -17.28
CA SER A 73 4.47 4.11 -17.48
C SER A 73 5.29 4.13 -16.19
N VAL A 74 4.70 4.55 -15.07
CA VAL A 74 5.38 4.63 -13.77
C VAL A 74 5.24 3.36 -12.93
N VAL A 75 4.46 2.38 -13.38
CA VAL A 75 4.32 1.10 -12.70
C VAL A 75 5.53 0.23 -13.02
N ASP A 76 6.27 -0.18 -11.99
CA ASP A 76 7.37 -1.12 -12.11
C ASP A 76 6.89 -2.56 -11.85
N PRO A 77 6.86 -3.44 -12.87
CA PRO A 77 6.41 -4.83 -12.72
C PRO A 77 7.28 -5.65 -11.77
N SER A 78 8.53 -5.24 -11.52
CA SER A 78 9.45 -5.92 -10.61
C SER A 78 9.04 -5.81 -9.14
N LEU A 79 8.14 -4.89 -8.80
CA LEU A 79 7.58 -4.72 -7.46
C LEU A 79 6.77 -5.95 -6.98
N TRP A 80 6.34 -6.84 -7.90
CA TRP A 80 5.75 -8.12 -7.54
C TRP A 80 6.78 -9.06 -6.88
N ARG A 81 8.03 -9.02 -7.36
CA ARG A 81 9.11 -9.93 -6.93
C ARG A 81 9.70 -9.58 -5.56
N GLN A 82 9.42 -8.39 -5.03
CA GLN A 82 9.88 -8.01 -3.69
C GLN A 82 9.14 -8.74 -2.55
N ARG A 83 8.09 -9.54 -2.85
CA ARG A 83 7.47 -10.45 -1.87
C ARG A 83 8.24 -11.76 -1.67
N THR A 84 9.10 -12.18 -2.61
CA THR A 84 9.84 -13.45 -2.51
C THR A 84 11.22 -13.31 -1.88
N SER A 85 11.78 -12.09 -1.82
CA SER A 85 13.03 -11.84 -1.08
C SER A 85 12.74 -11.62 0.40
N LYS A 86 12.46 -12.72 1.11
CA LYS A 86 12.79 -12.81 2.53
C LYS A 86 14.33 -12.83 2.64
N GLU A 87 14.96 -11.66 2.60
CA GLU A 87 16.35 -11.48 3.00
C GLU A 87 16.36 -10.48 4.16
N GLY A 88 16.65 -10.99 5.36
CA GLY A 88 16.64 -10.20 6.59
C GLY A 88 16.54 -10.99 7.90
N GLU A 89 16.41 -12.33 7.87
CA GLU A 89 16.60 -13.19 9.05
C GLU A 89 17.88 -13.99 8.90
N THR A 90 19.03 -13.34 9.07
CA THR A 90 20.25 -14.02 9.48
C THR A 90 20.78 -13.21 10.66
N GLY A 91 20.34 -13.63 11.86
CA GLY A 91 20.91 -13.13 13.10
C GLY A 91 22.40 -13.40 13.12
N GLU A 92 23.16 -12.36 13.43
CA GLU A 92 24.56 -12.45 13.84
C GLU A 92 24.69 -13.44 15.01
N GLU A 93 25.16 -14.65 14.73
CA GLU A 93 25.86 -15.45 15.72
C GLU A 93 27.26 -14.87 15.88
N LEU A 94 27.43 -14.09 16.95
CA LEU A 94 28.71 -13.66 17.50
C LEU A 94 29.63 -14.89 17.71
N LYS A 95 30.73 -14.94 16.95
CA LYS A 95 31.93 -15.72 17.30
C LYS A 95 32.98 -14.78 17.87
N GLY A 96 33.51 -15.13 19.04
CA GLY A 96 34.77 -14.59 19.58
C GLY A 96 34.63 -14.01 20.97
#